data_AF-A0A7C4JNA3-F1
#
_entry.id   AF-A0A7C4JNA3-F1
#
_cell.length_a   1.000
_cell.length_b   1.000
_cell.length_c   1.000
_cell.angle_alpha   90.00
_cell.angle_beta   90.00
_cell.angle_gamma   90.00
#
_symmetry.space_group_name_H-M   'P 1'
#
loop_
_entity.id
_entity.type
_entity.pdbx_description
1 polymer ?
#
loop_
_entity_poly.entity_id
_entity_poly.type
_entity_poly.pdbx_seq_one_letter_code
_entity_poly.pdbx_strand_id
1 'polypeptide(L)'
;MKDIKEEQVTKIAEFLLAGGKMLGIHCGKCGSPLFEKESKIVCPLCGEIAGRKEETAPKAMEKVKNVLEKKLVELAEELEKESDREKIMGILDRIKSILETLERLGR
;
A
#
# COMPACT_ATOMS: atom_id res chain seq x y z
N MET A 1 -5.71 -26.11 13.80
CA MET A 1 -6.77 -25.56 12.93
C MET A 1 -7.51 -24.54 13.80
N LYS A 2 -7.51 -23.25 13.47
CA LYS A 2 -8.21 -22.23 14.29
C LYS A 2 -9.70 -22.36 14.01
N ASP A 3 -10.49 -22.66 15.04
CA ASP A 3 -11.95 -22.76 14.94
C ASP A 3 -12.52 -21.42 14.43
N ILE A 4 -13.01 -21.44 13.19
CA ILE A 4 -13.78 -20.33 12.63
C ILE A 4 -15.13 -20.38 13.34
N LYS A 5 -15.51 -19.28 14.01
CA LYS A 5 -16.77 -19.24 14.76
C LYS A 5 -17.93 -19.52 13.80
N GLU A 6 -18.87 -20.38 14.19
CA GLU A 6 -20.02 -20.78 13.33
C GLU A 6 -20.75 -19.57 12.74
N GLU A 7 -20.89 -18.49 13.50
CA GLU A 7 -21.49 -17.23 13.05
C GLU A 7 -20.77 -16.61 11.82
N GLN A 8 -19.45 -16.77 11.72
CA GLN A 8 -18.68 -16.29 10.58
C GLN A 8 -18.91 -17.15 9.34
N VAL A 9 -19.02 -18.48 9.54
CA VAL A 9 -19.30 -19.43 8.45
C VAL A 9 -20.69 -19.15 7.86
N THR A 10 -21.69 -18.92 8.71
CA THR A 10 -23.05 -18.59 8.27
C THR A 10 -23.09 -17.31 7.43
N LYS A 11 -22.48 -16.22 7.90
CA LYS A 11 -22.44 -14.94 7.17
C LYS A 11 -21.71 -15.05 5.82
N ILE A 12 -20.65 -15.86 5.75
CA ILE A 12 -19.92 -16.14 4.51
C ILE A 12 -20.79 -16.94 3.54
N ALA A 13 -21.49 -17.96 4.02
CA ALA A 13 -22.39 -18.78 3.22
C ALA A 13 -23.56 -17.96 2.65
N GLU A 14 -24.16 -17.07 3.46
CA GLU A 14 -25.20 -16.15 3.01
C GLU A 14 -24.74 -15.24 1.87
N PHE A 15 -23.50 -14.72 1.95
CA PHE A 15 -22.94 -13.88 0.89
C PHE A 15 -22.72 -14.65 -0.42
N LEU A 16 -22.26 -15.90 -0.35
CA LEU A 16 -22.14 -16.78 -1.53
C LEU A 16 -23.50 -17.08 -2.15
N LEU A 17 -24.50 -17.42 -1.33
CA LEU A 17 -25.87 -17.71 -1.77
C LEU A 17 -26.53 -16.48 -2.41
N ALA A 18 -26.20 -15.28 -1.94
CA ALA A 18 -26.67 -14.02 -2.49
C ALA A 18 -25.92 -13.58 -3.79
N GLY A 19 -25.11 -14.47 -4.38
CA GLY A 19 -24.38 -14.19 -5.63
C GLY A 19 -23.08 -13.40 -5.43
N GLY A 20 -22.60 -13.26 -4.20
CA GLY A 20 -21.32 -12.63 -3.91
C GLY A 20 -20.14 -13.51 -4.34
N LYS A 21 -19.20 -12.94 -5.09
CA LYS A 21 -17.96 -13.59 -5.50
C LYS A 21 -16.87 -13.35 -4.45
N MET A 22 -16.37 -14.41 -3.83
CA MET A 22 -15.22 -14.31 -2.93
C MET A 22 -13.97 -13.85 -3.69
N LEU A 23 -13.24 -12.90 -3.12
CA LEU A 23 -11.99 -12.38 -3.65
C LEU A 23 -10.80 -13.00 -2.92
N GLY A 24 -9.63 -13.03 -3.57
CA GLY A 24 -8.37 -13.50 -2.97
C GLY A 24 -7.76 -12.55 -1.93
N ILE A 25 -8.51 -11.56 -1.46
CA ILE A 25 -8.08 -10.53 -0.52
C ILE A 25 -8.87 -10.63 0.79
N HIS A 26 -8.21 -10.31 1.91
CA HIS A 26 -8.79 -10.40 3.25
C HIS A 26 -9.03 -9.01 3.84
N CYS A 27 -10.05 -8.90 4.69
CA CYS A 27 -10.37 -7.69 5.43
C CYS A 27 -9.26 -7.37 6.43
N GLY A 28 -8.64 -6.20 6.34
CA GLY A 28 -7.60 -5.76 7.28
C GLY A 28 -8.08 -5.58 8.73
N LYS A 29 -9.39 -5.52 8.97
CA LYS A 29 -9.98 -5.36 10.31
C LYS A 29 -10.24 -6.69 11.02
N CYS A 30 -10.79 -7.68 10.32
CA CYS A 30 -11.25 -8.93 10.92
C CYS A 30 -10.63 -10.21 10.31
N GLY A 31 -9.86 -10.08 9.23
CA GLY A 31 -9.22 -11.21 8.54
C GLY A 31 -10.15 -12.07 7.69
N SER A 32 -11.45 -11.74 7.57
CA SER A 32 -12.38 -12.47 6.68
C SER A 32 -12.08 -12.20 5.21
N PRO A 33 -12.23 -13.18 4.29
CA PRO A 33 -12.22 -12.92 2.85
C PRO A 33 -13.23 -11.84 2.46
N LEU A 34 -12.86 -10.98 1.51
CA LEU A 34 -13.75 -9.97 0.93
C LEU A 34 -14.55 -10.55 -0.24
N PHE A 35 -15.70 -9.94 -0.51
CA PHE A 35 -16.63 -10.37 -1.54
C PHE A 35 -16.97 -9.22 -2.49
N GLU A 36 -17.10 -9.54 -3.77
CA GLU A 36 -17.65 -8.65 -4.79
C GLU A 36 -19.13 -9.00 -5.01
N LYS A 37 -20.03 -8.03 -4.80
CA LYS A 37 -21.46 -8.17 -5.06
C LYS A 37 -21.95 -6.86 -5.69
N GLU A 38 -22.63 -6.94 -6.83
CA GLU A 38 -23.15 -5.75 -7.55
C GLU A 38 -22.07 -4.67 -7.79
N SER A 39 -20.86 -5.11 -8.16
CA SER A 39 -19.68 -4.26 -8.38
C SER A 39 -19.19 -3.49 -7.14
N LYS A 40 -19.62 -3.89 -5.94
CA LYS A 40 -19.11 -3.37 -4.65
C LYS A 40 -18.31 -4.42 -3.91
N ILE A 41 -17.26 -3.99 -3.22
CA ILE A 41 -16.47 -4.85 -2.33
C ILE A 41 -17.02 -4.76 -0.90
N VAL A 42 -17.35 -5.90 -0.32
CA VAL A 42 -18.03 -6.01 0.97
C VAL A 42 -17.32 -7.05 1.85
N CYS A 43 -17.20 -6.75 3.14
CA CYS A 43 -16.83 -7.75 4.13
C CYS A 43 -18.11 -8.33 4.77
N PRO A 44 -18.31 -9.65 4.76
CA PRO A 44 -19.53 -10.28 5.30
C PRO A 44 -19.69 -10.07 6.81
N LEU A 45 -18.60 -9.73 7.52
CA LEU A 45 -18.61 -9.50 8.96
C LEU A 45 -18.62 -8.02 9.34
N CYS A 46 -18.10 -7.12 8.49
CA CYS A 46 -17.91 -5.70 8.81
C CYS A 46 -18.84 -4.76 8.02
N GLY A 47 -19.47 -5.22 6.93
CA GLY A 47 -20.36 -4.40 6.09
C GLY A 47 -19.70 -3.86 4.82
N GLU A 48 -20.39 -2.95 4.12
CA GLU A 48 -19.93 -2.30 2.88
C GLU A 48 -18.60 -1.58 3.13
N ILE A 49 -17.58 -1.96 2.36
CA ILE A 49 -16.29 -1.27 2.37
C ILE A 49 -16.36 -0.27 1.22
N ALA A 50 -16.87 0.94 1.49
CA ALA A 50 -16.79 2.04 0.54
C ALA A 50 -15.32 2.22 0.14
N GLY A 51 -15.04 2.03 -1.14
CA GLY A 51 -13.72 1.62 -1.61
C GLY A 51 -12.57 2.51 -1.18
N ARG A 52 -11.51 1.89 -0.67
CA ARG A 52 -10.14 2.04 -1.19
C ARG A 52 -9.16 1.15 -0.44
N LYS A 53 -8.32 0.53 -1.26
CA LYS A 53 -6.91 0.16 -1.04
C LYS A 53 -6.61 -0.92 0.01
N GLU A 54 -5.98 -1.97 -0.50
CA GLU A 54 -4.99 -2.78 0.20
C GLU A 54 -4.16 -1.90 1.16
N GLU A 55 -4.41 -1.99 2.46
CA GLU A 55 -3.56 -1.32 3.44
C GLU A 55 -3.41 -2.18 4.68
N THR A 56 -2.49 -3.15 4.63
CA THR A 56 -1.72 -3.53 5.83
C THR A 56 -0.20 -3.64 5.60
N ALA A 57 0.31 -3.26 4.42
CA ALA A 57 1.76 -3.15 4.15
C ALA A 57 2.27 -1.87 3.43
N PRO A 58 1.49 -1.04 2.69
CA PRO A 58 2.08 0.00 1.82
C PRO A 58 2.28 1.39 2.47
N LYS A 59 1.69 1.73 3.63
CA LYS A 59 1.83 3.09 4.20
C LYS A 59 3.27 3.48 4.53
N ALA A 60 4.07 2.52 5.00
CA ALA A 60 5.47 2.78 5.31
C ALA A 60 6.29 3.03 4.04
N MET A 61 6.13 2.19 3.00
CA MET A 61 6.83 2.36 1.73
C MET A 61 6.38 3.62 0.98
N GLU A 62 5.09 3.95 0.99
CA GLU A 62 4.58 5.17 0.37
C GLU A 62 5.08 6.42 1.12
N LYS A 63 5.15 6.37 2.45
CA LYS A 63 5.78 7.44 3.26
C LYS A 63 7.27 7.58 2.97
N VAL A 64 8.01 6.47 2.86
CA VAL A 64 9.44 6.48 2.52
C VAL A 64 9.65 7.06 1.12
N LYS A 65 8.84 6.64 0.13
CA LYS A 65 8.86 7.18 -1.22
C LYS A 65 8.66 8.70 -1.23
N ASN A 66 7.63 9.19 -0.55
CA ASN A 66 7.34 10.62 -0.47
C ASN A 66 8.48 11.42 0.20
N VAL A 67 9.17 10.85 1.20
CA VAL A 67 10.31 11.50 1.85
C VAL A 67 11.52 11.56 0.91
N LEU A 68 11.80 10.48 0.18
CA LEU A 68 12.89 10.41 -0.78
C LEU A 68 12.69 11.38 -1.96
N GLU A 69 11.46 11.48 -2.48
CA GLU A 69 11.10 12.45 -3.52
C GLU A 69 11.32 13.90 -3.06
N LYS A 70 10.95 14.23 -1.82
CA LYS A 70 11.24 15.56 -1.24
C LYS A 70 12.73 15.83 -1.12
N LYS A 71 13.52 14.84 -0.67
CA LYS A 71 14.98 15.00 -0.56
C LYS A 71 15.67 15.16 -1.91
N LEU A 72 15.15 14.58 -2.99
CA LEU A 72 15.67 14.82 -4.34
C LEU A 72 15.52 16.29 -4.73
N VAL A 73 14.37 16.91 -4.45
CA VAL A 73 14.14 18.33 -4.75
C VAL A 73 15.09 19.21 -3.95
N GLU A 74 15.25 18.96 -2.64
CA GLU A 74 16.18 19.72 -1.80
C GLU A 74 17.65 19.60 -2.28
N LEU A 75 18.10 18.40 -2.65
CA LEU A 75 19.45 18.20 -3.17
C LEU A 75 19.66 18.84 -4.55
N ALA A 76 18.63 18.91 -5.39
CA ALA A 76 18.69 19.61 -6.66
C ALA A 76 18.85 21.13 -6.45
N GLU A 77 18.11 21.72 -5.51
CA GLU A 77 18.27 23.14 -5.14
C GLU A 77 19.64 23.45 -4.53
N GLU A 78 20.21 22.53 -3.75
CA GLU A 78 21.57 22.64 -3.21
C GLU A 78 22.62 22.57 -4.34
N LEU A 79 22.43 21.64 -5.29
CA LEU A 79 23.31 21.47 -6.45
C LEU A 79 23.35 22.71 -7.34
N GLU A 80 22.21 23.37 -7.56
CA GLU A 80 22.13 24.60 -8.37
C GLU A 80 22.93 25.77 -7.79
N LYS A 81 23.05 25.83 -6.46
CA LYS A 81 23.71 26.93 -5.74
C LYS A 81 25.17 26.64 -5.41
N GLU A 82 25.61 25.39 -5.58
CA GLU A 82 26.96 24.97 -5.20
C GLU A 82 27.96 25.22 -6.33
N SER A 83 29.15 25.67 -5.95
CA SER A 83 30.25 26.02 -6.88
C SER A 83 31.52 25.21 -6.60
N ASP A 84 31.57 24.55 -5.45
CA ASP A 84 32.65 23.65 -5.07
C ASP A 84 32.49 22.28 -5.77
N ARG A 85 33.53 21.87 -6.51
CA ARG A 85 33.49 20.63 -7.31
C ARG A 85 33.41 19.36 -6.46
N GLU A 86 34.05 19.33 -5.29
CA GLU A 86 34.01 18.16 -4.41
C GLU A 86 32.61 18.01 -3.82
N LYS A 87 31.98 19.11 -3.42
CA LYS A 87 30.60 19.10 -2.92
C LYS A 87 29.59 18.74 -4.00
N ILE A 88 29.75 19.26 -5.22
CA ILE A 88 28.92 18.89 -6.38
C ILE A 88 28.92 17.39 -6.59
N MET A 89 30.10 16.76 -6.61
CA MET A 89 30.22 15.30 -6.73
C MET A 89 29.52 14.57 -5.59
N GLY A 90 29.70 15.03 -4.34
CA GLY A 90 29.02 14.45 -3.18
C GLY A 90 27.49 14.54 -3.25
N ILE A 91 26.94 15.63 -3.78
CA ILE A 91 25.48 15.79 -3.99
C ILE A 91 24.98 14.83 -5.06
N LEU A 92 25.70 14.71 -6.19
CA LEU A 92 25.35 13.79 -7.28
C LEU A 92 25.33 12.32 -6.82
N ASP A 93 26.29 11.89 -5.99
CA ASP A 93 26.34 10.53 -5.45
C ASP A 93 25.16 10.24 -4.49
N ARG A 94 24.75 11.23 -3.71
CA ARG A 94 23.55 11.13 -2.85
C ARG A 94 22.28 11.02 -3.70
N ILE A 95 22.14 11.85 -4.73
CA ILE A 95 21.00 11.79 -5.67
C ILE A 95 20.92 10.41 -6.32
N LYS A 96 22.05 9.88 -6.82
CA LYS A 96 22.14 8.53 -7.39
C LYS A 96 21.65 7.47 -6.42
N SER A 97 22.10 7.52 -5.17
CA SER A 97 21.71 6.56 -4.12
C SER A 97 20.20 6.59 -3.84
N ILE A 98 19.59 7.77 -3.85
CA ILE A 98 18.15 7.92 -3.66
C ILE A 98 17.38 7.34 -4.86
N LEU A 99 17.81 7.62 -6.10
CA LEU A 99 17.18 7.09 -7.31
C LEU A 99 17.23 5.55 -7.36
N GLU A 100 18.38 4.95 -7.06
CA GLU A 100 18.51 3.49 -6.97
C GLU A 100 17.57 2.89 -5.90
N THR A 101 17.39 3.58 -4.79
CA THR A 101 16.46 3.14 -3.73
C THR A 101 15.01 3.23 -4.20
N LEU A 102 14.62 4.30 -4.90
CA LEU A 102 13.28 4.46 -5.46
C LEU A 102 12.97 3.42 -6.54
N GLU A 103 13.93 3.07 -7.41
CA GLU A 103 13.78 1.99 -8.38
C GLU A 103 13.51 0.63 -7.71
N ARG A 104 14.18 0.35 -6.59
CA ARG A 104 13.95 -0.87 -5.80
C ARG A 104 12.59 -0.88 -5.09
N LEU A 105 12.04 0.29 -4.78
CA LEU A 105 10.72 0.43 -4.16
C LEU A 105 9.56 0.41 -5.19
N GLY A 106 9.85 0.71 -6.46
CA GLY A 106 8.88 0.69 -7.56
C GLY A 106 8.83 -0.60 -8.37
N ARG A 107 9.72 -1.56 -8.08
CA ARG A 107 9.74 -2.91 -8.67
C ARG A 107 9.05 -3.94 -7.78
#